data_AF-A0A1Z3HHW2-F1
#
_entry.id   AF-A0A1Z3HHW2-F1
#
_cell.length_a   1.000
_cell.length_b   1.000
_cell.length_c   1.000
_cell.angle_alpha   90.00
_cell.angle_beta   90.00
_cell.angle_gamma   90.00
#
_symmetry.space_group_name_H-M   'P 1'
#
loop_
_entity.id
_entity.type
_entity.pdbx_description
1 polymer ?
#
loop_
_entity_poly.entity_id
_entity_poly.type
_entity_poly.pdbx_seq_one_letter_code
_entity_poly.pdbx_strand_id
1 'polypeptide(L)'
;MTTDSPSLPPFQYLITIQPLGLLYGSTGRFLSPENLVGRSGSQFPPSTAVLSGLIAAHYAQHAESKQALDDILKPLCLAGPFWQWTHTADRENIYVPTPMNCLAKLEPQHDATDVSEGSLVNRLEWDGQSWQPISDKALGKPEGGTWVAINDWKKLNEWQPDYQEPTVYGDPWRYTPHLHPYLMENERRVDADRERGSLFLENGVQMHPETCLVYLSNLSVENGWYRFGGEGHMVELTCHPISAGSELHKLLSHPLGKSFALITPAVWGSNRLSYRSPRLLKKGDKSRHQLAEINRDLAKLWDVATLITERPTTFRYRLGNRKNQQGEDVHQPNQPKVLSRGRYAVPAGSVYVLQDTFPDHHATWQDWPLDWFPREGPSLKRWGCGLALPVSGALP
;
A
#
# COMPACT_ATOMS: atom_id res chain seq x y z
N MET A 1 -0.46 15.57 29.30
CA MET A 1 -1.32 16.37 28.40
C MET A 1 -1.77 15.44 27.29
N THR A 2 -2.92 14.79 27.49
CA THR A 2 -3.61 13.96 26.51
C THR A 2 -4.25 14.89 25.49
N THR A 3 -3.53 15.17 24.41
CA THR A 3 -4.18 15.72 23.22
C THR A 3 -4.87 14.54 22.55
N ASP A 4 -6.16 14.36 22.80
CA ASP A 4 -7.04 13.48 22.03
C ASP A 4 -6.93 13.90 20.56
N SER A 5 -6.00 13.30 19.83
CA SER A 5 -5.98 13.41 18.40
C SER A 5 -7.21 12.64 17.91
N PRO A 6 -8.08 13.25 17.08
CA PRO A 6 -9.26 12.55 16.60
C PRO A 6 -8.83 11.26 15.91
N SER A 7 -9.31 10.12 16.42
CA SER A 7 -9.15 8.83 15.77
C SER A 7 -9.91 8.86 14.44
N LEU A 8 -9.35 8.22 13.41
CA LEU A 8 -10.08 8.06 12.16
C LEU A 8 -11.24 7.08 12.40
N PRO A 9 -12.35 7.17 11.64
CA PRO A 9 -13.35 6.11 11.65
C PRO A 9 -12.76 4.79 11.13
N PRO A 10 -13.21 3.63 11.65
CA PRO A 10 -12.75 2.32 11.20
C PRO A 10 -13.18 2.02 9.76
N PHE A 11 -12.52 1.05 9.13
CA PHE A 11 -12.93 0.55 7.83
C PHE A 11 -14.31 -0.11 7.94
N GLN A 12 -15.21 0.25 7.03
CA GLN A 12 -16.59 -0.22 6.99
C GLN A 12 -16.94 -0.87 5.65
N TYR A 13 -16.13 -0.62 4.62
CA TYR A 13 -16.40 -1.05 3.25
C TYR A 13 -15.17 -1.66 2.62
N LEU A 14 -15.42 -2.67 1.80
CA LEU A 14 -14.49 -3.28 0.86
C LEU A 14 -14.84 -2.79 -0.54
N ILE A 15 -13.88 -2.17 -1.20
CA ILE A 15 -13.99 -1.67 -2.56
C ILE A 15 -13.21 -2.60 -3.47
N THR A 16 -13.87 -3.20 -4.46
CA THR A 16 -13.21 -3.95 -5.52
C THR A 16 -13.02 -3.07 -6.75
N ILE A 17 -11.91 -3.28 -7.45
CA ILE A 17 -11.59 -2.63 -8.71
C ILE A 17 -11.28 -3.73 -9.72
N GLN A 18 -12.24 -3.99 -10.60
CA GLN A 18 -12.09 -4.95 -11.70
C GLN A 18 -11.75 -4.18 -12.98
N PRO A 19 -10.61 -4.48 -13.62
CA PRO A 19 -10.22 -3.77 -14.82
C PRO A 19 -11.04 -4.20 -16.03
N LEU A 20 -11.49 -3.23 -16.83
CA LEU A 20 -12.15 -3.48 -18.12
C LEU A 20 -11.13 -3.60 -19.28
N GLY A 21 -9.84 -3.70 -18.95
CA GLY A 21 -8.70 -3.70 -19.87
C GLY A 21 -7.38 -3.74 -19.11
N LEU A 22 -6.36 -3.03 -19.60
CA LEU A 22 -5.10 -2.88 -18.87
C LEU A 22 -5.24 -1.88 -17.72
N LEU A 23 -4.49 -2.11 -16.64
CA LEU A 23 -4.29 -1.17 -15.55
C LEU A 23 -2.91 -0.53 -15.63
N TYR A 24 -2.76 0.58 -14.92
CA TYR A 24 -1.51 1.33 -14.88
C TYR A 24 -1.17 1.69 -13.45
N GLY A 25 0.09 1.44 -13.09
CA GLY A 25 0.62 1.75 -11.76
C GLY A 25 0.60 3.25 -11.46
N SER A 26 0.78 3.61 -10.19
CA SER A 26 0.92 5.01 -9.80
C SER A 26 2.24 5.58 -10.37
N THR A 27 2.18 6.81 -10.91
CA THR A 27 3.30 7.41 -11.65
C THR A 27 4.58 7.53 -10.81
N GLY A 28 5.62 6.77 -11.18
CA GLY A 28 7.01 7.23 -11.14
C GLY A 28 7.34 8.07 -12.38
N ARG A 29 8.60 8.51 -12.51
CA ARG A 29 9.03 9.55 -13.47
C ARG A 29 8.50 9.32 -14.90
N PHE A 30 8.19 10.42 -15.58
CA PHE A 30 7.98 10.46 -17.03
C PHE A 30 9.15 9.77 -17.73
N LEU A 31 8.86 8.95 -18.75
CA LEU A 31 9.88 8.30 -19.57
C LEU A 31 10.63 9.38 -20.36
N SER A 32 11.84 9.72 -19.93
CA SER A 32 12.82 10.41 -20.79
C SER A 32 13.55 9.37 -21.65
N PRO A 33 14.24 9.77 -22.72
CA PRO A 33 15.10 8.87 -23.51
C PRO A 33 16.11 8.09 -22.65
N GLU A 34 16.48 8.59 -21.46
CA GLU A 34 17.37 7.89 -20.51
C GLU A 34 16.69 6.72 -19.78
N ASN A 35 15.34 6.63 -19.78
CA ASN A 35 14.55 5.60 -19.10
C ASN A 35 13.99 4.53 -20.06
N LEU A 36 14.33 4.58 -21.35
CA LEU A 36 13.84 3.65 -22.40
C LEU A 36 14.12 2.16 -22.11
N VAL A 37 15.04 1.85 -21.20
CA VAL A 37 15.47 0.48 -20.87
C VAL A 37 15.02 0.02 -19.48
N GLY A 38 14.30 0.85 -18.72
CA GLY A 38 14.02 0.60 -17.31
C GLY A 38 12.53 0.44 -16.99
N ARG A 39 12.16 -0.64 -16.29
CA ARG A 39 10.95 -0.75 -15.44
C ARG A 39 10.90 0.30 -14.30
N SER A 40 11.77 1.30 -14.35
CA SER A 40 12.11 2.23 -13.28
C SER A 40 11.07 3.34 -13.17
N GLY A 41 9.89 3.02 -12.64
CA GLY A 41 8.98 4.05 -12.16
C GLY A 41 7.56 3.61 -11.83
N SER A 42 7.01 2.59 -12.48
CA SER A 42 5.62 2.17 -12.24
C SER A 42 5.54 1.28 -10.99
N GLN A 43 4.92 1.79 -9.93
CA GLN A 43 4.54 0.96 -8.78
C GLN A 43 3.13 0.41 -9.03
N PHE A 44 3.02 -0.92 -9.10
CA PHE A 44 1.74 -1.62 -9.15
C PHE A 44 1.59 -2.50 -7.89
N PRO A 45 0.39 -2.63 -7.32
CA PRO A 45 -0.87 -2.01 -7.75
C PRO A 45 -0.99 -0.51 -7.41
N PRO A 46 -1.96 0.21 -7.98
CA PRO A 46 -2.16 1.63 -7.71
C PRO A 46 -2.34 1.90 -6.21
N SER A 47 -1.58 2.85 -5.67
CA SER A 47 -1.68 3.20 -4.25
C SER A 47 -3.06 3.74 -3.86
N THR A 48 -3.39 3.71 -2.58
CA THR A 48 -4.60 4.33 -1.99
C THR A 48 -4.74 5.84 -2.29
N ALA A 49 -3.66 6.55 -2.62
CA ALA A 49 -3.72 7.94 -3.08
C ALA A 49 -4.46 8.07 -4.44
N VAL A 50 -4.38 7.07 -5.32
CA VAL A 50 -5.11 7.02 -6.60
C VAL A 50 -6.60 6.82 -6.34
N LEU A 51 -6.95 5.85 -5.48
CA LEU A 51 -8.34 5.63 -5.06
C LEU A 51 -8.91 6.85 -4.34
N SER A 52 -8.14 7.50 -3.47
CA SER A 52 -8.54 8.76 -2.82
C SER A 52 -8.87 9.85 -3.84
N GLY A 53 -8.15 9.91 -4.97
CA GLY A 53 -8.44 10.84 -6.07
C GLY A 53 -9.74 10.51 -6.79
N LEU A 54 -10.01 9.22 -7.04
CA LEU A 54 -11.29 8.76 -7.61
C LEU A 54 -12.46 9.13 -6.70
N ILE A 55 -12.38 8.80 -5.41
CA ILE A 55 -13.41 9.11 -4.41
C ILE A 55 -13.65 10.61 -4.32
N ALA A 56 -12.57 11.40 -4.26
CA ALA A 56 -12.69 12.86 -4.24
C ALA A 56 -13.37 13.40 -5.52
N ALA A 57 -13.06 12.86 -6.70
CA ALA A 57 -13.68 13.25 -7.96
C ALA A 57 -15.18 12.90 -8.00
N HIS A 58 -15.55 11.71 -7.51
CA HIS A 58 -16.95 11.29 -7.40
C HIS A 58 -17.74 12.23 -6.48
N TYR A 59 -17.27 12.44 -5.25
CA TYR A 59 -17.99 13.30 -4.30
C TYR A 59 -17.98 14.78 -4.69
N ALA A 60 -16.95 15.26 -5.40
CA ALA A 60 -16.93 16.64 -5.89
C ALA A 60 -18.05 16.95 -6.89
N GLN A 61 -18.56 15.95 -7.62
CA GLN A 61 -19.69 16.12 -8.53
C GLN A 61 -21.04 16.20 -7.80
N HIS A 62 -21.11 15.70 -6.57
CA HIS A 62 -22.34 15.57 -5.78
C HIS A 62 -22.41 16.55 -4.60
N ALA A 63 -21.29 17.16 -4.22
CA ALA A 63 -21.21 18.08 -3.09
C ALA A 63 -21.79 19.46 -3.45
N GLU A 64 -22.68 19.97 -2.60
CA GLU A 64 -23.29 21.30 -2.76
C GLU A 64 -22.30 22.46 -2.55
N SER A 65 -21.22 22.21 -1.81
CA SER A 65 -20.19 23.20 -1.52
C SER A 65 -18.84 22.55 -1.26
N LYS A 66 -17.78 23.36 -1.32
CA LYS A 66 -16.43 22.93 -0.93
C LYS A 66 -16.35 22.48 0.52
N GLN A 67 -17.11 23.12 1.42
CA GLN A 67 -17.12 22.74 2.83
C GLN A 67 -17.75 21.36 3.03
N ALA A 68 -18.87 21.07 2.35
CA ALA A 68 -19.50 19.75 2.38
C ALA A 68 -18.55 18.66 1.86
N LEU A 69 -17.84 18.93 0.76
CA LEU A 69 -16.82 18.03 0.23
C LEU A 69 -15.68 17.81 1.25
N ASP A 70 -15.18 18.88 1.85
CA ASP A 70 -14.11 18.81 2.85
C ASP A 70 -14.54 18.00 4.08
N ASP A 71 -15.80 18.11 4.51
CA ASP A 71 -16.31 17.39 5.68
C ASP A 71 -16.49 15.89 5.40
N ILE A 72 -16.82 15.51 4.15
CA ILE A 72 -16.80 14.11 3.69
C ILE A 72 -15.37 13.58 3.60
N LEU A 73 -14.46 14.36 3.02
CA LEU A 73 -13.11 13.89 2.70
C LEU A 73 -12.13 13.99 3.86
N LYS A 74 -12.29 14.88 4.84
CA LYS A 74 -11.40 14.98 6.02
C LYS A 74 -11.25 13.66 6.79
N PRO A 75 -12.34 12.94 7.13
CA PRO A 75 -12.25 11.67 7.84
C PRO A 75 -11.89 10.48 6.94
N LEU A 76 -11.85 10.64 5.60
CA LEU A 76 -11.59 9.54 4.67
C LEU A 76 -10.30 8.79 5.05
N CYS A 77 -10.45 7.48 5.22
CA CYS A 77 -9.42 6.51 5.53
C CYS A 77 -9.51 5.35 4.53
N LEU A 78 -8.40 5.04 3.86
CA LEU A 78 -8.30 3.99 2.85
C LEU A 78 -7.11 3.08 3.15
N ALA A 79 -7.17 1.80 2.82
CA ALA A 79 -6.02 0.89 2.88
C ALA A 79 -5.98 -0.09 1.69
N GLY A 80 -4.81 -0.66 1.44
CA GLY A 80 -4.52 -1.51 0.27
C GLY A 80 -3.31 -0.99 -0.53
N PRO A 81 -3.12 -1.45 -1.77
CA PRO A 81 -3.93 -2.44 -2.48
C PRO A 81 -3.76 -3.88 -1.94
N PHE A 82 -4.85 -4.64 -2.04
CA PHE A 82 -4.92 -6.09 -1.89
C PHE A 82 -5.50 -6.68 -3.18
N TRP A 83 -5.75 -7.98 -3.22
CA TRP A 83 -6.48 -8.61 -4.33
C TRP A 83 -7.40 -9.73 -3.83
N GLN A 84 -8.32 -10.17 -4.69
CA GLN A 84 -9.17 -11.33 -4.44
C GLN A 84 -9.58 -12.02 -5.74
N TRP A 85 -10.06 -13.26 -5.64
CA TRP A 85 -10.79 -13.92 -6.72
C TRP A 85 -12.17 -13.30 -6.92
N THR A 86 -12.56 -13.05 -8.16
CA THR A 86 -13.87 -12.49 -8.54
C THR A 86 -15.01 -13.48 -8.33
N HIS A 87 -14.72 -14.78 -8.39
CA HIS A 87 -15.69 -15.87 -8.23
C HIS A 87 -15.83 -16.37 -6.78
N THR A 88 -15.14 -15.75 -5.81
CA THR A 88 -15.22 -16.16 -4.40
C THR A 88 -16.64 -15.96 -3.84
N ALA A 89 -17.13 -16.95 -3.09
CA ALA A 89 -18.37 -16.80 -2.32
C ALA A 89 -18.15 -15.87 -1.11
N ASP A 90 -16.97 -15.93 -0.50
CA ASP A 90 -16.56 -15.06 0.60
C ASP A 90 -15.82 -13.83 0.04
N ARG A 91 -16.55 -12.72 -0.09
CA ARG A 91 -16.04 -11.44 -0.62
C ARG A 91 -15.09 -10.70 0.31
N GLU A 92 -14.93 -11.17 1.54
CA GLU A 92 -14.03 -10.58 2.53
C GLU A 92 -12.74 -11.38 2.66
N ASN A 93 -12.66 -12.55 2.00
CA ASN A 93 -11.45 -13.36 1.91
C ASN A 93 -10.45 -12.76 0.91
N ILE A 94 -9.87 -11.63 1.29
CA ILE A 94 -8.85 -10.93 0.51
C ILE A 94 -7.47 -11.56 0.71
N TYR A 95 -6.59 -11.34 -0.26
CA TYR A 95 -5.20 -11.74 -0.20
C TYR A 95 -4.33 -10.57 0.23
N VAL A 96 -3.60 -10.77 1.33
CA VAL A 96 -2.71 -9.78 1.93
C VAL A 96 -1.25 -10.24 1.82
N PRO A 97 -0.27 -9.33 1.89
CA PRO A 97 1.14 -9.69 1.83
C PRO A 97 1.51 -10.70 2.92
N THR A 98 2.21 -11.77 2.54
CA THR A 98 2.72 -12.76 3.50
C THR A 98 3.73 -12.09 4.44
N PRO A 99 3.64 -12.29 5.77
CA PRO A 99 4.66 -11.85 6.72
C PRO A 99 6.05 -12.38 6.34
N MET A 100 7.07 -11.52 6.37
CA MET A 100 8.44 -11.85 5.97
C MET A 100 9.13 -12.86 6.89
N ASN A 101 8.58 -13.12 8.07
CA ASN A 101 9.04 -14.21 8.91
C ASN A 101 8.54 -15.57 8.40
N CYS A 102 7.55 -15.62 7.51
CA CYS A 102 7.07 -16.85 6.88
C CYS A 102 7.80 -17.06 5.56
N LEU A 103 8.52 -18.18 5.43
CA LEU A 103 9.32 -18.50 4.27
C LEU A 103 8.48 -19.36 3.32
N ALA A 104 8.19 -18.80 2.15
CA ALA A 104 7.34 -19.42 1.14
C ALA A 104 8.15 -19.96 -0.05
N LYS A 105 7.57 -20.94 -0.76
CA LYS A 105 8.06 -21.42 -2.05
C LYS A 105 6.89 -21.58 -3.00
N LEU A 106 6.99 -20.94 -4.17
CA LEU A 106 6.02 -21.10 -5.24
C LEU A 106 6.37 -22.33 -6.09
N GLU A 107 5.34 -23.02 -6.55
CA GLU A 107 5.47 -24.13 -7.48
C GLU A 107 5.85 -23.63 -8.88
N PRO A 108 6.56 -24.44 -9.69
CA PRO A 108 6.83 -24.11 -11.07
C PRO A 108 5.53 -23.88 -11.84
N GLN A 109 5.39 -22.70 -12.43
CA GLN A 109 4.23 -22.36 -13.22
C GLN A 109 4.19 -23.18 -14.52
N HIS A 110 3.09 -23.88 -14.78
CA HIS A 110 2.89 -24.64 -16.01
C HIS A 110 2.26 -23.83 -17.15
N ASP A 111 1.40 -22.85 -16.84
CA ASP A 111 0.82 -21.90 -17.79
C ASP A 111 1.12 -20.45 -17.39
N ALA A 112 1.65 -19.65 -18.32
CA ALA A 112 1.99 -18.24 -18.14
C ALA A 112 0.77 -17.33 -17.86
N THR A 113 -0.45 -17.86 -17.93
CA THR A 113 -1.67 -17.13 -17.53
C THR A 113 -2.13 -17.40 -16.11
N ASP A 114 -1.64 -18.45 -15.45
CA ASP A 114 -2.10 -18.81 -14.10
C ASP A 114 -1.55 -17.87 -13.01
N VAL A 115 -2.20 -17.85 -11.85
CA VAL A 115 -1.60 -17.26 -10.65
C VAL A 115 -0.70 -18.31 -10.02
N SER A 116 0.58 -18.01 -9.80
CA SER A 116 1.49 -18.96 -9.16
C SER A 116 1.03 -19.28 -7.75
N GLU A 117 0.94 -20.56 -7.42
CA GLU A 117 0.59 -21.04 -6.07
C GLU A 117 1.79 -21.72 -5.42
N GLY A 118 1.73 -21.93 -4.11
CA GLY A 118 2.74 -22.66 -3.38
C GLY A 118 2.41 -22.73 -1.90
N SER A 119 3.44 -22.94 -1.09
CA SER A 119 3.25 -23.16 0.33
C SER A 119 4.37 -22.63 1.22
N LEU A 120 4.09 -22.58 2.52
CA LEU A 120 5.10 -22.28 3.53
C LEU A 120 6.02 -23.47 3.71
N VAL A 121 7.33 -23.21 3.60
CA VAL A 121 8.38 -24.22 3.78
C VAL A 121 9.07 -24.09 5.13
N ASN A 122 9.01 -22.90 5.75
CA ASN A 122 9.54 -22.65 7.10
C ASN A 122 8.97 -21.34 7.67
N ARG A 123 9.27 -21.07 8.94
CA ARG A 123 9.01 -19.79 9.61
C ARG A 123 10.20 -19.41 10.46
N LEU A 124 10.43 -18.12 10.60
CA LEU A 124 11.44 -17.51 11.44
C LEU A 124 10.80 -17.00 12.74
N GLU A 125 11.45 -17.32 13.86
CA GLU A 125 11.09 -16.85 15.20
C GLU A 125 12.27 -16.08 15.80
N TRP A 126 11.96 -15.05 16.59
CA TRP A 126 12.96 -14.26 17.29
C TRP A 126 13.23 -14.81 18.69
N ASP A 127 14.43 -15.33 18.91
CA ASP A 127 14.85 -15.94 20.18
C ASP A 127 15.37 -14.93 21.23
N GLY A 128 15.36 -13.63 20.91
CA GLY A 128 15.97 -12.58 21.72
C GLY A 128 17.31 -12.07 21.21
N GLN A 129 17.97 -12.81 20.32
CA GLN A 129 19.28 -12.48 19.73
C GLN A 129 19.28 -12.50 18.20
N SER A 130 18.54 -13.42 17.60
CA SER A 130 18.55 -13.65 16.15
C SER A 130 17.23 -14.25 15.67
N TRP A 131 16.96 -14.09 14.37
CA TRP A 131 15.85 -14.78 13.71
C TRP A 131 16.31 -16.20 13.38
N GLN A 132 15.63 -17.19 13.97
CA GLN A 132 15.94 -18.61 13.82
C GLN A 132 14.82 -19.32 13.08
N PRO A 133 15.13 -20.23 12.14
CA PRO A 133 14.12 -21.08 11.53
C PRO A 133 13.56 -22.06 12.55
N ILE A 134 12.26 -22.35 12.49
CA ILE A 134 11.63 -23.37 13.35
C ILE A 134 12.02 -24.80 12.96
N SER A 135 12.56 -24.97 11.74
CA SER A 135 13.05 -26.25 11.23
C SER A 135 14.44 -26.10 10.61
N ASP A 136 15.35 -27.02 10.94
CA ASP A 136 16.69 -27.09 10.36
C ASP A 136 16.73 -27.70 8.95
N LYS A 137 15.58 -28.02 8.35
CA LYS A 137 15.51 -28.55 6.97
C LYS A 137 16.15 -27.55 6.01
N ALA A 138 17.10 -28.01 5.20
CA ALA A 138 17.76 -27.18 4.19
C ALA A 138 16.73 -26.61 3.21
N LEU A 139 16.54 -25.30 3.24
CA LEU A 139 15.64 -24.60 2.34
C LEU A 139 16.42 -24.08 1.13
N GLY A 140 15.79 -24.14 -0.04
CA GLY A 140 16.19 -23.30 -1.17
C GLY A 140 15.97 -21.81 -0.83
N LYS A 141 16.31 -20.93 -1.77
CA LYS A 141 16.00 -19.50 -1.61
C LYS A 141 14.47 -19.32 -1.54
N PRO A 142 13.92 -18.76 -0.45
CA PRO A 142 12.49 -18.52 -0.35
C PRO A 142 12.06 -17.43 -1.33
N GLU A 143 10.80 -17.51 -1.75
CA GLU A 143 10.18 -16.50 -2.60
C GLU A 143 9.77 -15.27 -1.77
N GLY A 144 9.98 -14.09 -2.34
CA GLY A 144 9.58 -12.81 -1.74
C GLY A 144 8.38 -12.21 -2.46
N GLY A 145 7.62 -11.36 -1.77
CA GLY A 145 6.46 -10.69 -2.37
C GLY A 145 5.25 -11.59 -2.61
N THR A 146 5.09 -12.66 -1.81
CA THR A 146 3.93 -13.56 -1.89
C THR A 146 2.73 -13.02 -1.12
N TRP A 147 1.58 -13.64 -1.36
CA TRP A 147 0.29 -13.28 -0.80
C TRP A 147 -0.35 -14.48 -0.08
N VAL A 148 -1.13 -14.22 0.96
CA VAL A 148 -1.88 -15.22 1.71
C VAL A 148 -3.33 -14.76 1.90
N ALA A 149 -4.27 -15.69 1.85
CA ALA A 149 -5.67 -15.41 2.14
C ALA A 149 -5.84 -14.97 3.61
N ILE A 150 -6.64 -13.94 3.85
CA ILE A 150 -6.89 -13.43 5.20
C ILE A 150 -7.54 -14.49 6.11
N ASN A 151 -8.36 -15.38 5.55
CA ASN A 151 -8.96 -16.49 6.29
C ASN A 151 -7.92 -17.55 6.73
N ASP A 152 -6.75 -17.59 6.09
CA ASP A 152 -5.65 -18.46 6.47
C ASP A 152 -4.65 -17.80 7.43
N TRP A 153 -4.88 -16.54 7.84
CA TRP A 153 -3.98 -15.80 8.74
C TRP A 153 -3.76 -16.52 10.08
N LYS A 154 -4.81 -17.12 10.63
CA LYS A 154 -4.70 -17.94 11.85
C LYS A 154 -3.84 -19.18 11.62
N LYS A 155 -4.04 -19.89 10.51
CA LYS A 155 -3.23 -21.07 10.14
C LYS A 155 -1.75 -20.68 9.98
N LEU A 156 -1.48 -19.52 9.39
CA LEU A 156 -0.13 -18.99 9.25
C LEU A 156 0.55 -18.74 10.61
N ASN A 157 -0.19 -18.20 11.58
CA ASN A 157 0.31 -17.98 12.94
C ASN A 157 0.55 -19.28 13.72
N GLU A 158 -0.25 -20.31 13.47
CA GLU A 158 -0.17 -21.62 14.15
C GLU A 158 0.66 -22.64 13.37
N TRP A 159 1.18 -22.27 12.20
CA TRP A 159 1.84 -23.20 11.28
C TRP A 159 3.05 -23.90 11.91
N GLN A 160 3.22 -25.18 11.61
CA GLN A 160 4.37 -25.99 11.95
C GLN A 160 4.76 -26.89 10.76
N PRO A 161 6.00 -27.40 10.70
CA PRO A 161 6.57 -28.09 9.52
C PRO A 161 5.90 -29.40 9.04
N ASP A 162 4.76 -29.80 9.62
CA ASP A 162 3.97 -30.99 9.24
C ASP A 162 2.45 -30.73 9.28
N TYR A 163 2.03 -29.47 9.42
CA TYR A 163 0.61 -29.08 9.46
C TYR A 163 0.08 -28.81 8.04
N GLN A 164 -1.25 -28.78 7.88
CA GLN A 164 -1.86 -28.35 6.63
C GLN A 164 -1.39 -26.93 6.29
N GLU A 165 -0.70 -26.81 5.16
CA GLU A 165 -0.01 -25.59 4.76
C GLU A 165 -1.03 -24.53 4.31
N PRO A 166 -0.92 -23.27 4.77
CA PRO A 166 -1.63 -22.19 4.13
C PRO A 166 -1.07 -22.04 2.71
N THR A 167 -1.96 -21.93 1.73
CA THR A 167 -1.55 -21.68 0.34
C THR A 167 -1.04 -20.25 0.23
N VAL A 168 0.14 -20.11 -0.39
CA VAL A 168 0.69 -18.81 -0.75
C VAL A 168 0.59 -18.60 -2.26
N TYR A 169 0.48 -17.34 -2.66
CA TYR A 169 0.26 -16.97 -4.06
C TYR A 169 1.28 -15.94 -4.52
N GLY A 170 1.64 -15.99 -5.80
CA GLY A 170 2.36 -14.93 -6.48
C GLY A 170 1.46 -13.74 -6.83
N ASP A 171 2.02 -12.76 -7.52
CA ASP A 171 1.25 -11.63 -8.05
C ASP A 171 0.25 -12.11 -9.11
N PRO A 172 -1.06 -11.80 -8.99
CA PRO A 172 -2.05 -12.14 -10.01
C PRO A 172 -2.04 -11.15 -11.19
N TRP A 173 -0.89 -10.55 -11.50
CA TRP A 173 -0.75 -9.59 -12.60
C TRP A 173 0.61 -9.71 -13.26
N ARG A 174 0.67 -9.22 -14.50
CA ARG A 174 1.91 -9.15 -15.28
C ARG A 174 2.02 -7.84 -16.03
N TYR A 175 3.27 -7.37 -16.15
CA TYR A 175 3.58 -6.21 -16.97
C TYR A 175 3.62 -6.60 -18.45
N THR A 176 2.89 -5.85 -19.27
CA THR A 176 2.81 -6.06 -20.72
C THR A 176 3.26 -4.78 -21.43
N PRO A 177 4.36 -4.83 -22.21
CA PRO A 177 4.84 -3.69 -22.97
C PRO A 177 3.89 -3.39 -24.15
N HIS A 178 3.58 -2.12 -24.36
CA HIS A 178 2.75 -1.60 -25.44
C HIS A 178 3.47 -0.45 -26.13
N LEU A 179 3.63 -0.54 -27.45
CA LEU A 179 4.23 0.52 -28.25
C LEU A 179 3.14 1.33 -28.94
N HIS A 180 3.05 2.61 -28.62
CA HIS A 180 2.09 3.55 -29.15
C HIS A 180 2.76 4.44 -30.21
N PRO A 181 2.48 4.23 -31.50
CA PRO A 181 2.92 5.15 -32.53
C PRO A 181 2.00 6.36 -32.61
N TYR A 182 2.60 7.54 -32.75
CA TYR A 182 1.88 8.72 -33.20
C TYR A 182 1.84 8.71 -34.72
N LEU A 183 0.63 8.75 -35.27
CA LEU A 183 0.38 8.79 -36.70
C LEU A 183 0.22 10.23 -37.17
N MET A 184 0.60 10.50 -38.41
CA MET A 184 0.27 11.74 -39.10
C MET A 184 -1.25 11.89 -39.21
N GLU A 185 -1.74 13.12 -39.12
CA GLU A 185 -3.19 13.40 -39.04
C GLU A 185 -3.98 12.84 -40.23
N ASN A 186 -3.38 12.87 -41.43
CA ASN A 186 -4.04 12.49 -42.68
C ASN A 186 -3.43 11.24 -43.33
N GLU A 187 -2.47 10.56 -42.70
CA GLU A 187 -1.78 9.41 -43.27
C GLU A 187 -1.61 8.28 -42.25
N ARG A 188 -1.70 7.03 -42.69
CA ARG A 188 -1.37 5.85 -41.86
C ARG A 188 0.14 5.63 -41.75
N ARG A 189 0.86 6.69 -41.41
CA ARG A 189 2.32 6.72 -41.29
C ARG A 189 2.70 7.34 -39.96
N VAL A 190 3.77 6.81 -39.35
CA VAL A 190 4.34 7.37 -38.12
C VAL A 190 4.86 8.79 -38.38
N ASP A 191 4.52 9.73 -37.51
CA ASP A 191 4.98 11.12 -37.55
C ASP A 191 6.45 11.23 -37.11
N ALA A 192 7.37 10.98 -38.03
CA ALA A 192 8.82 10.94 -37.74
C ALA A 192 9.41 12.30 -37.33
N ASP A 193 8.73 13.40 -37.64
CA ASP A 193 9.26 14.77 -37.46
C ASP A 193 8.87 15.38 -36.11
N ARG A 194 8.16 14.62 -35.26
CA ARG A 194 7.77 15.08 -33.93
C ARG A 194 8.97 15.23 -33.01
N GLU A 195 9.18 16.44 -32.49
CA GLU A 195 10.30 16.79 -31.60
C GLU A 195 10.47 15.88 -30.37
N ARG A 196 9.37 15.29 -29.87
CA ARG A 196 9.37 14.41 -28.68
C ARG A 196 9.54 12.92 -29.02
N GLY A 197 9.77 12.58 -30.27
CA GLY A 197 9.70 11.21 -30.78
C GLY A 197 8.26 10.78 -31.05
N SER A 198 8.15 9.78 -31.91
CA SER A 198 6.90 9.31 -32.51
C SER A 198 6.45 7.95 -32.00
N LEU A 199 7.26 7.33 -31.15
CA LEU A 199 7.00 6.05 -30.51
C LEU A 199 7.04 6.24 -29.01
N PHE A 200 5.99 5.78 -28.33
CA PHE A 200 5.89 5.78 -26.89
C PHE A 200 5.75 4.33 -26.40
N LEU A 201 6.74 3.86 -25.65
CA LEU A 201 6.66 2.55 -25.00
C LEU A 201 6.02 2.72 -23.62
N GLU A 202 4.94 2.03 -23.39
CA GLU A 202 4.24 1.96 -22.11
C GLU A 202 4.30 0.53 -21.56
N ASN A 203 4.36 0.36 -20.24
CA ASN A 203 4.15 -0.95 -19.62
C ASN A 203 2.78 -0.94 -18.93
N GLY A 204 1.78 -1.46 -19.62
CA GLY A 204 0.48 -1.77 -19.03
C GLY A 204 0.59 -2.94 -18.06
N VAL A 205 -0.39 -3.08 -17.18
CA VAL A 205 -0.50 -4.20 -16.25
C VAL A 205 -1.78 -4.97 -16.56
N GLN A 206 -1.63 -6.25 -16.85
CA GLN A 206 -2.73 -7.17 -17.05
C GLN A 206 -2.94 -7.96 -15.77
N MET A 207 -4.12 -7.83 -15.15
CA MET A 207 -4.57 -8.70 -14.06
C MET A 207 -5.01 -10.06 -14.63
N HIS A 208 -4.91 -11.11 -13.82
CA HIS A 208 -5.56 -12.38 -14.08
C HIS A 208 -7.08 -12.15 -14.25
N PRO A 209 -7.74 -12.69 -15.29
CA PRO A 209 -9.14 -12.38 -15.61
C PRO A 209 -10.11 -12.65 -14.46
N GLU A 210 -9.78 -13.62 -13.61
CA GLU A 210 -10.61 -14.00 -12.47
C GLU A 210 -10.23 -13.30 -11.16
N THR A 211 -9.36 -12.29 -11.18
CA THR A 211 -8.99 -11.54 -9.97
C THR A 211 -9.32 -10.05 -10.11
N CYS A 212 -9.47 -9.38 -8.97
CA CYS A 212 -9.65 -7.94 -8.90
C CYS A 212 -8.79 -7.34 -7.79
N LEU A 213 -8.49 -6.05 -7.88
CA LEU A 213 -7.84 -5.33 -6.79
C LEU A 213 -8.86 -5.02 -5.70
N VAL A 214 -8.40 -4.97 -4.45
CA VAL A 214 -9.23 -4.69 -3.29
C VAL A 214 -8.63 -3.57 -2.44
N TYR A 215 -9.49 -2.70 -1.94
CA TYR A 215 -9.15 -1.63 -1.01
C TYR A 215 -10.16 -1.59 0.13
N LEU A 216 -9.71 -1.18 1.30
CA LEU A 216 -10.57 -0.93 2.44
C LEU A 216 -10.90 0.57 2.50
N SER A 217 -12.11 0.90 2.90
CA SER A 217 -12.58 2.28 3.06
C SER A 217 -13.48 2.42 4.27
N ASN A 218 -13.43 3.57 4.93
CA ASN A 218 -14.43 3.96 5.93
C ASN A 218 -15.64 4.69 5.32
N LEU A 219 -15.58 5.01 4.02
CA LEU A 219 -16.61 5.71 3.27
C LEU A 219 -17.09 4.81 2.11
N SER A 220 -18.40 4.74 1.89
CA SER A 220 -18.95 4.04 0.74
C SER A 220 -18.69 4.80 -0.56
N VAL A 221 -18.82 4.12 -1.70
CA VAL A 221 -18.80 4.73 -3.03
C VAL A 221 -19.86 4.00 -3.85
N GLU A 222 -20.54 4.71 -4.75
CA GLU A 222 -21.52 4.07 -5.63
C GLU A 222 -20.85 3.03 -6.54
N ASN A 223 -21.56 1.95 -6.84
CA ASN A 223 -21.09 0.96 -7.81
C ASN A 223 -21.18 1.54 -9.22
N GLY A 224 -20.22 1.24 -10.08
CA GLY A 224 -20.27 1.66 -11.47
C GLY A 224 -18.93 1.69 -12.15
N TRP A 225 -18.88 2.40 -13.28
CA TRP A 225 -17.67 2.52 -14.08
C TRP A 225 -16.95 3.82 -13.80
N TYR A 226 -15.66 3.71 -13.46
CA TYR A 226 -14.83 4.84 -13.07
C TYR A 226 -13.56 4.88 -13.88
N ARG A 227 -13.00 6.09 -14.03
CA ARG A 227 -11.62 6.25 -14.48
C ARG A 227 -10.69 6.00 -13.30
N PHE A 228 -9.74 5.08 -13.46
CA PHE A 228 -8.81 4.71 -12.40
C PHE A 228 -7.38 4.55 -12.92
N GLY A 229 -6.44 5.23 -12.29
CA GLY A 229 -5.04 5.28 -12.75
C GLY A 229 -4.78 6.34 -13.82
N GLY A 230 -3.77 6.09 -14.65
CA GLY A 230 -3.35 6.97 -15.75
C GLY A 230 -4.08 6.69 -17.07
N GLU A 231 -3.88 7.56 -18.06
CA GLU A 231 -4.28 7.37 -19.46
C GLU A 231 -5.77 7.06 -19.73
N GLY A 232 -6.65 7.39 -18.77
CA GLY A 232 -8.11 7.30 -18.96
C GLY A 232 -8.70 5.90 -18.88
N HIS A 233 -7.97 4.94 -18.29
CA HIS A 233 -8.44 3.55 -18.14
C HIS A 233 -9.69 3.43 -17.29
N MET A 234 -10.61 2.58 -17.74
CA MET A 234 -11.90 2.33 -17.10
C MET A 234 -11.85 1.05 -16.26
N VAL A 235 -12.47 1.11 -15.10
CA VAL A 235 -12.64 -0.01 -14.19
C VAL A 235 -14.08 -0.10 -13.74
N GLU A 236 -14.53 -1.31 -13.44
CA GLU A 236 -15.74 -1.53 -12.66
C GLU A 236 -15.37 -1.47 -11.18
N LEU A 237 -16.05 -0.58 -10.45
CA LEU A 237 -15.94 -0.43 -9.00
C LEU A 237 -17.18 -1.03 -8.36
N THR A 238 -16.98 -1.92 -7.39
CA THR A 238 -18.04 -2.32 -6.46
C THR A 238 -17.64 -2.00 -5.04
N CYS A 239 -18.61 -1.61 -4.22
CA CYS A 239 -18.43 -1.29 -2.82
C CYS A 239 -19.39 -2.15 -1.98
N HIS A 240 -18.85 -2.92 -1.05
CA HIS A 240 -19.60 -3.82 -0.19
C HIS A 240 -19.30 -3.52 1.29
N PRO A 241 -20.30 -3.56 2.19
CA PRO A 241 -20.04 -3.42 3.62
C PRO A 241 -19.20 -4.61 4.13
N ILE A 242 -18.32 -4.34 5.09
CA ILE A 242 -17.56 -5.38 5.80
C ILE A 242 -18.43 -5.92 6.94
N SER A 243 -18.62 -7.22 6.96
CA SER A 243 -19.41 -7.97 7.92
C SER A 243 -18.67 -8.05 9.25
N ALA A 244 -19.36 -7.73 10.34
CA ALA A 244 -18.77 -7.75 11.69
C ALA A 244 -18.29 -9.15 12.13
N GLY A 245 -18.84 -10.23 11.54
CA GLY A 245 -18.45 -11.61 11.83
C GLY A 245 -17.28 -12.14 10.99
N SER A 246 -16.80 -11.36 10.02
CA SER A 246 -15.75 -11.76 9.09
C SER A 246 -14.38 -11.87 9.76
N GLU A 247 -13.51 -12.71 9.21
CA GLU A 247 -12.14 -12.82 9.73
C GLU A 247 -11.37 -11.52 9.53
N LEU A 248 -11.59 -10.83 8.40
CA LEU A 248 -11.05 -9.50 8.14
C LEU A 248 -11.41 -8.50 9.24
N HIS A 249 -12.69 -8.40 9.62
CA HIS A 249 -13.12 -7.48 10.67
C HIS A 249 -12.52 -7.81 12.03
N LYS A 250 -12.47 -9.10 12.37
CA LYS A 250 -11.86 -9.58 13.63
C LYS A 250 -10.38 -9.22 13.69
N LEU A 251 -9.62 -9.47 12.63
CA LEU A 251 -8.19 -9.19 12.57
C LEU A 251 -7.88 -7.69 12.62
N LEU A 252 -8.65 -6.86 11.91
CA LEU A 252 -8.49 -5.40 11.95
C LEU A 252 -8.78 -4.81 13.35
N SER A 253 -9.60 -5.49 14.14
CA SER A 253 -9.97 -5.09 15.50
C SER A 253 -9.16 -5.80 16.59
N HIS A 254 -8.26 -6.72 16.21
CA HIS A 254 -7.48 -7.50 17.16
C HIS A 254 -6.26 -6.70 17.65
N PRO A 255 -5.97 -6.71 18.97
CA PRO A 255 -4.73 -6.17 19.51
C PRO A 255 -3.49 -6.75 18.81
N LEU A 256 -2.54 -5.91 18.42
CA LEU A 256 -1.34 -6.33 17.68
C LEU A 256 -0.37 -7.18 18.53
N GLY A 257 -0.47 -7.12 19.87
CA GLY A 257 0.41 -7.86 20.77
C GLY A 257 1.87 -7.38 20.72
N LYS A 258 2.81 -8.30 20.98
CA LYS A 258 4.26 -8.01 20.95
C LYS A 258 4.84 -8.06 19.53
N SER A 259 4.17 -8.71 18.59
CA SER A 259 4.67 -8.90 17.24
C SER A 259 3.57 -8.80 16.20
N PHE A 260 3.85 -8.08 15.12
CA PHE A 260 2.89 -7.79 14.07
C PHE A 260 3.57 -7.63 12.71
N ALA A 261 2.83 -7.91 11.65
CA ALA A 261 3.26 -7.69 10.27
C ALA A 261 2.51 -6.51 9.66
N LEU A 262 3.21 -5.71 8.85
CA LEU A 262 2.59 -4.70 8.02
C LEU A 262 1.90 -5.36 6.83
N ILE A 263 0.62 -5.11 6.61
CA ILE A 263 -0.08 -5.55 5.37
C ILE A 263 -0.15 -4.45 4.32
N THR A 264 0.26 -3.23 4.66
CA THR A 264 0.50 -2.14 3.70
C THR A 264 1.86 -1.48 3.97
N PRO A 265 2.48 -0.82 2.98
CA PRO A 265 3.73 -0.12 3.20
C PRO A 265 3.59 0.95 4.29
N ALA A 266 4.61 1.08 5.13
CA ALA A 266 4.62 2.07 6.20
C ALA A 266 5.63 3.18 5.96
N VAL A 267 5.14 4.41 5.99
CA VAL A 267 5.98 5.60 5.91
C VAL A 267 6.11 6.19 7.30
N TRP A 268 7.21 5.86 7.98
CA TRP A 268 7.47 6.39 9.32
C TRP A 268 8.35 7.61 9.29
N GLY A 269 8.28 8.34 10.40
CA GLY A 269 9.20 9.41 10.69
C GLY A 269 8.54 10.75 10.57
N SER A 270 9.22 11.65 9.89
CA SER A 270 8.89 13.06 9.91
C SER A 270 8.61 13.61 8.53
N ASN A 271 8.18 14.88 8.48
CA ASN A 271 8.00 15.57 7.21
C ASN A 271 9.29 15.74 6.38
N ARG A 272 10.47 15.38 6.92
CA ARG A 272 11.77 15.54 6.27
C ARG A 272 12.53 14.24 6.05
N LEU A 273 12.43 13.31 6.99
CA LEU A 273 13.23 12.09 7.06
C LEU A 273 12.33 10.87 7.27
N SER A 274 12.62 9.80 6.53
CA SER A 274 12.02 8.48 6.71
C SER A 274 12.79 7.66 7.75
N TYR A 275 12.08 6.93 8.60
CA TYR A 275 12.65 6.00 9.58
C TYR A 275 12.01 4.62 9.46
N ARG A 276 12.51 3.64 10.22
CA ARG A 276 11.95 2.28 10.30
C ARG A 276 10.87 2.11 11.37
N SER A 277 10.65 3.10 12.22
CA SER A 277 9.56 3.17 13.19
C SER A 277 9.18 4.62 13.44
N PRO A 278 8.00 4.92 14.03
CA PRO A 278 7.59 6.27 14.34
C PRO A 278 8.61 7.03 15.17
N ARG A 279 8.87 8.28 14.75
CA ARG A 279 9.78 9.23 15.40
C ARG A 279 9.14 10.60 15.41
N LEU A 280 8.82 11.12 16.59
CA LEU A 280 8.30 12.49 16.70
C LEU A 280 9.46 13.49 16.57
N LEU A 281 9.42 14.33 15.53
CA LEU A 281 10.22 15.55 15.52
C LEU A 281 9.55 16.58 16.43
N LYS A 282 10.32 17.18 17.34
CA LYS A 282 9.96 18.50 17.89
C LYS A 282 9.97 19.51 16.74
N LYS A 283 8.78 19.83 16.23
CA LYS A 283 8.59 20.77 15.11
C LYS A 283 8.81 22.20 15.60
N GLY A 284 9.51 23.02 14.82
CA GLY A 284 9.59 24.47 15.04
C GLY A 284 10.71 24.98 15.97
N ASP A 285 11.50 24.09 16.56
CA ASP A 285 12.62 24.50 17.39
C ASP A 285 13.87 24.81 16.53
N LYS A 286 14.16 26.11 16.35
CA LYS A 286 15.32 26.58 15.57
C LYS A 286 16.66 26.21 16.22
N SER A 287 16.69 25.96 17.53
CA SER A 287 17.90 25.53 18.25
C SER A 287 18.40 24.17 17.78
N ARG A 288 17.56 23.37 17.11
CA ARG A 288 17.94 22.06 16.55
C ARG A 288 19.02 22.12 15.48
N HIS A 289 19.11 23.23 14.74
CA HIS A 289 20.17 23.45 13.76
C HIS A 289 21.54 23.66 14.42
N GLN A 290 21.58 23.81 15.75
CA GLN A 290 22.78 23.98 16.56
C GLN A 290 23.13 22.71 17.35
N LEU A 291 22.33 21.63 17.24
CA LEU A 291 22.67 20.36 17.85
C LEU A 291 23.89 19.75 17.14
N ALA A 292 24.84 19.24 17.93
CA ALA A 292 26.03 18.56 17.42
C ALA A 292 25.70 17.36 16.51
N GLU A 293 24.55 16.73 16.75
CA GLU A 293 23.98 15.69 15.90
C GLU A 293 22.52 16.06 15.58
N ILE A 294 22.24 16.25 14.28
CA ILE A 294 20.88 16.38 13.77
C ILE A 294 20.16 15.08 14.14
N ASN A 295 19.13 15.16 15.01
CA ASN A 295 18.22 14.09 15.48
C ASN A 295 18.41 13.53 16.91
N ARG A 296 19.33 14.04 17.74
CA ARG A 296 19.45 13.58 19.15
C ARG A 296 18.18 13.78 20.00
N ASP A 297 17.31 14.68 19.60
CA ASP A 297 16.10 15.06 20.32
C ASP A 297 14.84 14.28 19.88
N LEU A 298 14.98 13.25 19.04
CA LEU A 298 13.86 12.46 18.55
C LEU A 298 13.21 11.58 19.63
N ALA A 299 11.92 11.82 19.84
CA ALA A 299 10.97 10.91 20.49
C ALA A 299 10.98 9.49 19.91
N LYS A 300 11.63 8.49 20.53
CA LYS A 300 11.37 7.07 20.20
C LYS A 300 9.96 6.74 20.72
N LEU A 301 9.01 6.43 19.84
CA LEU A 301 7.64 6.07 20.25
C LEU A 301 7.47 4.57 20.48
N TRP A 302 8.19 3.76 19.72
CA TRP A 302 8.18 2.31 19.83
C TRP A 302 9.53 1.84 20.34
N ASP A 303 9.50 0.91 21.29
CA ASP A 303 10.67 0.13 21.67
C ASP A 303 10.68 -1.18 20.88
N VAL A 304 11.38 -1.16 19.75
CA VAL A 304 11.44 -2.27 18.80
C VAL A 304 12.63 -3.15 19.16
N ALA A 305 12.37 -4.38 19.59
CA ALA A 305 13.40 -5.37 19.88
C ALA A 305 14.11 -5.83 18.59
N THR A 306 13.32 -6.15 17.55
CA THR A 306 13.85 -6.52 16.24
C THR A 306 12.85 -6.21 15.13
N LEU A 307 13.35 -6.19 13.89
CA LEU A 307 12.56 -5.95 12.68
C LEU A 307 13.13 -6.79 11.54
N ILE A 308 12.31 -7.66 10.96
CA ILE A 308 12.61 -8.32 9.68
C ILE A 308 11.95 -7.51 8.55
N THR A 309 12.77 -7.07 7.60
CA THR A 309 12.32 -6.20 6.51
C THR A 309 13.30 -6.24 5.33
N GLU A 310 12.80 -5.96 4.14
CA GLU A 310 13.61 -5.83 2.93
C GLU A 310 14.13 -4.39 2.73
N ARG A 311 14.66 -4.12 1.53
CA ARG A 311 15.04 -2.76 1.12
C ARG A 311 13.80 -1.85 1.13
N PRO A 312 13.95 -0.60 1.59
CA PRO A 312 12.83 0.33 1.59
C PRO A 312 12.35 0.61 0.18
N THR A 313 11.03 0.75 0.02
CA THR A 313 10.39 1.09 -1.24
C THR A 313 10.17 2.59 -1.35
N THR A 314 10.24 3.13 -2.57
CA THR A 314 9.95 4.55 -2.78
C THR A 314 8.45 4.81 -2.64
N PHE A 315 8.08 5.85 -1.89
CA PHE A 315 6.69 6.27 -1.72
C PHE A 315 6.54 7.73 -2.16
N ARG A 316 5.69 7.95 -3.16
CA ARG A 316 5.42 9.28 -3.72
C ARG A 316 4.03 9.33 -4.34
N TYR A 317 3.41 10.51 -4.31
CA TYR A 317 2.04 10.72 -4.76
C TYR A 317 1.86 12.16 -5.24
N ARG A 318 0.70 12.47 -5.85
CA ARG A 318 0.37 13.83 -6.29
C ARG A 318 -0.41 14.56 -5.20
N LEU A 319 -0.04 15.81 -4.92
CA LEU A 319 -0.67 16.70 -3.95
C LEU A 319 -1.81 17.55 -4.55
N GLY A 320 -2.05 17.43 -5.85
CA GLY A 320 -3.03 18.24 -6.58
C GLY A 320 -2.43 19.55 -7.10
N ASN A 321 -3.23 20.61 -7.07
CA ASN A 321 -2.87 21.88 -7.69
C ASN A 321 -1.76 22.62 -6.94
N ARG A 322 -0.89 23.31 -7.70
CA ARG A 322 0.08 24.23 -7.10
C ARG A 322 -0.69 25.40 -6.51
N LYS A 323 -0.39 25.73 -5.26
CA LYS A 323 -0.96 26.88 -4.56
C LYS A 323 0.06 28.02 -4.44
N ASN A 324 -0.40 29.26 -4.49
CA ASN A 324 0.41 30.44 -4.14
C ASN A 324 0.51 30.63 -2.62
N GLN A 325 1.16 31.70 -2.17
CA GLN A 325 1.30 32.01 -0.74
C GLN A 325 -0.03 32.30 -0.06
N GLN A 326 -1.02 32.77 -0.81
CA GLN A 326 -2.39 33.04 -0.39
C GLN A 326 -3.28 31.77 -0.36
N GLY A 327 -2.76 30.62 -0.82
CA GLY A 327 -3.48 29.35 -0.84
C GLY A 327 -4.38 29.13 -2.06
N GLU A 328 -4.30 30.01 -3.05
CA GLU A 328 -5.07 29.95 -4.30
C GLU A 328 -4.39 29.07 -5.32
N ASP A 329 -5.18 28.35 -6.11
CA ASP A 329 -4.67 27.49 -7.17
C ASP A 329 -4.10 28.34 -8.32
N VAL A 330 -2.81 28.17 -8.59
CA VAL A 330 -2.09 28.85 -9.69
C VAL A 330 -1.74 27.90 -10.83
N HIS A 331 -2.50 26.82 -10.95
CA HIS A 331 -2.24 25.76 -11.90
C HIS A 331 -2.76 26.10 -13.29
N GLN A 332 -1.90 26.06 -14.32
CA GLN A 332 -2.35 26.18 -15.70
C GLN A 332 -2.96 24.86 -16.22
N PRO A 333 -3.92 24.91 -17.17
CA PRO A 333 -4.36 23.73 -17.91
C PRO A 333 -3.17 22.98 -18.52
N ASN A 334 -3.19 21.63 -18.48
CA ASN A 334 -2.16 20.73 -19.01
C ASN A 334 -0.80 20.72 -18.30
N GLN A 335 -0.60 21.49 -17.24
CA GLN A 335 0.59 21.35 -16.41
C GLN A 335 0.42 20.12 -15.47
N PRO A 336 1.50 19.39 -15.12
CA PRO A 336 1.41 18.29 -14.16
C PRO A 336 1.10 18.76 -12.74
N LYS A 337 0.27 18.00 -12.01
CA LYS A 337 -0.02 18.23 -10.57
C LYS A 337 1.26 18.16 -9.73
N VAL A 338 1.31 18.87 -8.60
CA VAL A 338 2.48 18.89 -7.71
C VAL A 338 2.74 17.49 -7.18
N LEU A 339 3.99 17.03 -7.25
CA LEU A 339 4.42 15.78 -6.63
C LEU A 339 4.81 16.02 -5.17
N SER A 340 4.45 15.08 -4.29
CA SER A 340 4.95 15.03 -2.93
C SER A 340 6.47 14.81 -2.90
N ARG A 341 7.07 14.98 -1.73
CA ARG A 341 8.46 14.60 -1.50
C ARG A 341 8.60 13.09 -1.70
N GLY A 342 9.67 12.67 -2.37
CA GLY A 342 10.02 11.25 -2.40
C GLY A 342 10.39 10.76 -1.01
N ARG A 343 9.77 9.66 -0.57
CA ARG A 343 10.01 9.04 0.73
C ARG A 343 10.42 7.59 0.56
N TYR A 344 11.01 7.06 1.62
CA TYR A 344 11.25 5.63 1.77
C TYR A 344 10.22 5.06 2.74
N ALA A 345 9.53 4.00 2.31
CA ALA A 345 8.60 3.23 3.10
C ALA A 345 9.24 1.91 3.52
N VAL A 346 8.90 1.45 4.71
CA VAL A 346 9.08 0.05 5.10
C VAL A 346 8.07 -0.77 4.28
N PRO A 347 8.50 -1.80 3.54
CA PRO A 347 7.61 -2.57 2.68
C PRO A 347 6.57 -3.36 3.49
N ALA A 348 5.42 -3.64 2.85
CA ALA A 348 4.46 -4.60 3.39
C ALA A 348 5.11 -5.99 3.51
N GLY A 349 4.60 -6.82 4.42
CA GLY A 349 5.21 -8.07 4.87
C GLY A 349 6.20 -7.89 6.02
N SER A 350 6.78 -6.70 6.23
CA SER A 350 7.77 -6.49 7.31
C SER A 350 7.19 -6.81 8.68
N VAL A 351 7.95 -7.54 9.52
CA VAL A 351 7.50 -7.99 10.84
C VAL A 351 8.28 -7.29 11.94
N TYR A 352 7.55 -6.67 12.86
CA TYR A 352 8.08 -6.02 14.05
C TYR A 352 7.95 -6.94 15.25
N VAL A 353 8.95 -6.94 16.11
CA VAL A 353 8.88 -7.46 17.48
C VAL A 353 9.21 -6.32 18.43
N LEU A 354 8.31 -6.04 19.35
CA LEU A 354 8.45 -5.01 20.37
C LEU A 354 9.02 -5.60 21.67
N GLN A 355 9.71 -4.77 22.46
CA GLN A 355 10.10 -5.14 23.82
C GLN A 355 8.85 -5.37 24.69
N ASP A 356 7.94 -4.40 24.64
CA ASP A 356 6.66 -4.37 25.33
C ASP A 356 5.49 -4.25 24.36
N THR A 357 4.32 -4.76 24.74
CA THR A 357 3.09 -4.55 23.98
C THR A 357 2.69 -3.08 23.97
N PHE A 358 1.92 -2.66 22.96
CA PHE A 358 1.27 -1.36 23.01
C PHE A 358 0.34 -1.26 24.24
N PRO A 359 0.16 -0.05 24.82
CA PRO A 359 -0.88 0.16 25.81
C PRO A 359 -2.26 -0.02 25.18
N ASP A 360 -3.26 -0.38 25.99
CA ASP A 360 -4.62 -0.74 25.53
C ASP A 360 -5.24 0.29 24.56
N HIS A 361 -5.04 1.59 24.83
CA HIS A 361 -5.57 2.68 24.00
C HIS A 361 -4.84 2.87 22.66
N HIS A 362 -3.80 2.09 22.36
CA HIS A 362 -3.10 2.03 21.07
C HIS A 362 -2.90 0.57 20.60
N ALA A 363 -3.70 -0.36 21.13
CA ALA A 363 -3.52 -1.79 20.91
C ALA A 363 -3.74 -2.21 19.44
N THR A 364 -4.57 -1.47 18.70
CA THR A 364 -4.84 -1.70 17.27
C THR A 364 -4.26 -0.60 16.39
N TRP A 365 -4.04 -0.87 15.11
CA TRP A 365 -3.62 0.15 14.15
C TRP A 365 -4.63 1.31 14.07
N GLN A 366 -5.93 1.02 14.21
CA GLN A 366 -7.00 2.01 14.15
C GLN A 366 -6.83 3.10 15.21
N ASP A 367 -6.29 2.74 16.37
CA ASP A 367 -6.12 3.62 17.52
C ASP A 367 -4.81 4.43 17.48
N TRP A 368 -3.89 4.11 16.55
CA TRP A 368 -2.60 4.82 16.48
C TRP A 368 -2.75 6.33 16.19
N PRO A 369 -2.08 7.21 16.96
CA PRO A 369 -2.18 8.65 16.77
C PRO A 369 -1.77 9.13 15.37
N LEU A 370 -2.48 10.12 14.84
CA LEU A 370 -2.22 10.69 13.50
C LEU A 370 -0.86 11.40 13.39
N ASP A 371 -0.22 11.76 14.50
CA ASP A 371 1.08 12.41 14.56
C ASP A 371 2.26 11.41 14.49
N TRP A 372 2.00 10.11 14.63
CA TRP A 372 2.98 9.05 14.35
C TRP A 372 3.33 8.95 12.86
N PHE A 373 2.49 9.55 12.01
CA PHE A 373 2.58 9.50 10.56
C PHE A 373 2.94 10.86 9.98
N PRO A 374 3.81 10.91 8.95
CA PRO A 374 4.10 12.14 8.23
C PRO A 374 2.84 12.79 7.63
N ARG A 375 2.88 14.11 7.50
CA ARG A 375 1.81 14.93 6.92
C ARG A 375 2.37 15.84 5.83
N GLU A 376 2.13 15.48 4.57
CA GLU A 376 2.34 16.34 3.40
C GLU A 376 0.99 16.45 2.68
N GLY A 377 0.14 17.37 3.14
CA GLY A 377 -1.30 17.35 2.85
C GLY A 377 -2.04 16.54 3.93
N PRO A 378 -2.85 15.52 3.56
CA PRO A 378 -3.45 14.63 4.55
C PRO A 378 -2.36 13.83 5.30
N SER A 379 -2.70 13.36 6.51
CA SER A 379 -1.84 12.40 7.22
C SER A 379 -1.75 11.10 6.41
N LEU A 380 -0.56 10.52 6.29
CA LEU A 380 -0.37 9.26 5.59
C LEU A 380 -1.12 8.09 6.24
N LYS A 381 -1.53 8.21 7.52
CA LYS A 381 -2.45 7.24 8.14
C LYS A 381 -3.76 7.11 7.36
N ARG A 382 -4.27 8.21 6.80
CA ARG A 382 -5.52 8.24 6.02
C ARG A 382 -5.44 7.41 4.73
N TRP A 383 -4.23 7.08 4.29
CA TRP A 383 -3.98 6.21 3.16
C TRP A 383 -3.52 4.82 3.59
N GLY A 384 -3.78 4.48 4.85
CA GLY A 384 -3.62 3.13 5.37
C GLY A 384 -2.17 2.77 5.54
N CYS A 385 -1.24 3.73 5.50
CA CYS A 385 0.18 3.45 5.64
C CYS A 385 0.43 2.72 6.97
N GLY A 386 1.17 1.63 6.89
CA GLY A 386 1.53 0.79 8.02
C GLY A 386 0.37 0.09 8.71
N LEU A 387 -0.74 -0.13 8.01
CA LEU A 387 -1.79 -1.05 8.46
C LEU A 387 -1.15 -2.39 8.80
N ALA A 388 -1.46 -2.91 9.98
CA ALA A 388 -0.77 -4.04 10.56
C ALA A 388 -1.75 -5.06 11.12
N LEU A 389 -1.34 -6.33 11.12
CA LEU A 389 -2.05 -7.46 11.71
C LEU A 389 -1.15 -8.20 12.71
N PRO A 390 -1.72 -8.80 13.77
CA PRO A 390 -0.97 -9.55 14.77
C PRO A 390 -0.28 -10.78 14.16
N VAL A 391 0.96 -11.04 14.56
CA VAL A 391 1.72 -12.24 14.15
C VAL A 391 2.33 -12.90 15.38
N SER A 392 1.63 -13.86 15.99
CA SER A 392 2.12 -14.56 17.18
C SER A 392 3.30 -15.49 16.87
N GLY A 393 3.32 -16.11 15.68
CA GLY A 393 4.38 -17.03 15.25
C GLY A 393 5.74 -16.38 14.95
N ALA A 394 5.97 -15.12 15.35
CA ALA A 394 7.27 -14.48 15.28
C ALA A 394 8.08 -14.61 16.59
N LEU A 395 7.45 -15.15 17.64
CA LEU A 395 8.02 -15.42 18.94
C LEU A 395 7.84 -16.92 19.25
N PRO A 396 8.75 -17.54 20.04
CA PRO A 396 8.66 -18.94 20.46
C PRO A 396 7.41 -19.29 21.30
#